data_AF-A0A3D1KA73-F1
#
_entry.id   AF-A0A3D1KA73-F1
#
_cell.length_a   1.000
_cell.length_b   1.000
_cell.length_c   1.000
_cell.angle_alpha   90.00
_cell.angle_beta   90.00
_cell.angle_gamma   90.00
#
_symmetry.space_group_name_H-M   'P 1'
#
loop_
_entity.id
_entity.type
_entity.pdbx_description
1 polymer ?
#
loop_
_entity_poly.entity_id
_entity_poly.type
_entity_poly.pdbx_seq_one_letter_code
_entity_poly.pdbx_strand_id
1 'polypeptide(L)'
;MQGLLSFKLWLIITGKLFNAIFPTVFVLMLFSWKELGNAWKKPSFRLLVVFAACELGSRLFIFFMGMLFQGRYLYSLSILACILAGAGFFRLAEFAGPYLKKIRLPISAAALILIVVFAVNAGKGLYSVNDKKYLQIIPELVKMNCPPGARPVIVTELNDVRMGYYAKAEVMILTFAGRPDKNVSVKKGWYIWKPESRPVEKKALPAAKSEEIGDLCQALSRFGGENLFVIVRMEDQEFKDMFAAGGAEFNLKHLKTFKDDKRKPISAYQAVRKQ
;
A
#
# COMPACT_ATOMS: atom_id res chain seq x y z
N MET A 1 18.10 -12.59 -1.66
CA MET A 1 17.52 -13.95 -1.58
C MET A 1 16.84 -14.30 -0.24
N GLN A 2 17.26 -13.76 0.91
CA GLN A 2 16.65 -14.09 2.22
C GLN A 2 15.13 -13.82 2.35
N GLY A 3 14.58 -12.89 1.56
CA GLY A 3 13.14 -12.60 1.55
C GLY A 3 12.25 -13.74 1.05
N LEU A 4 12.73 -14.57 0.12
CA LEU A 4 11.99 -15.73 -0.42
C LEU A 4 11.86 -16.87 0.61
N LEU A 5 12.74 -16.93 1.61
CA LEU A 5 12.71 -17.95 2.67
C LEU A 5 11.95 -17.48 3.92
N SER A 6 11.47 -16.23 3.95
CA SER A 6 10.75 -15.70 5.11
C SER A 6 9.30 -16.17 5.12
N PHE A 7 8.99 -17.12 6.01
CA PHE A 7 7.62 -17.57 6.26
C PHE A 7 6.66 -16.41 6.56
N LYS A 8 7.13 -15.38 7.27
CA LYS A 8 6.35 -14.17 7.57
C LYS A 8 5.97 -13.40 6.31
N LEU A 9 6.86 -13.27 5.33
CA LEU A 9 6.56 -12.61 4.04
C LEU A 9 5.57 -13.43 3.22
N TRP A 10 5.69 -14.77 3.24
CA TRP A 10 4.72 -15.67 2.61
C TRP A 10 3.33 -15.56 3.23
N LEU A 11 3.21 -15.51 4.56
CA LEU A 11 1.92 -15.26 5.22
C LEU A 11 1.32 -13.91 4.84
N ILE A 12 2.15 -12.86 4.72
CA ILE A 12 1.69 -11.53 4.31
C ILE A 12 1.17 -11.56 2.86
N ILE A 13 1.86 -12.22 1.93
CA ILE A 13 1.42 -12.26 0.53
C ILE A 13 0.19 -13.14 0.36
N THR A 14 0.12 -14.28 1.04
CA THR A 14 -1.07 -15.14 1.06
C THR A 14 -2.26 -14.38 1.65
N GLY A 15 -2.06 -13.63 2.73
CA GLY A 15 -3.10 -12.75 3.28
C GLY A 15 -3.55 -11.66 2.30
N LYS A 16 -2.64 -11.09 1.51
CA LYS A 16 -2.99 -10.13 0.44
C LYS A 16 -3.74 -10.81 -0.72
N LEU A 17 -3.35 -12.01 -1.12
CA LEU A 17 -4.04 -12.82 -2.13
C LEU A 17 -5.44 -13.21 -1.67
N PHE A 18 -5.60 -13.64 -0.42
CA PHE A 18 -6.90 -14.01 0.16
C PHE A 18 -7.81 -12.80 0.41
N ASN A 19 -7.24 -11.61 0.67
CA ASN A 19 -8.02 -10.38 0.71
C ASN A 19 -8.41 -9.90 -0.69
N ALA A 20 -7.57 -10.14 -1.70
CA ALA A 20 -7.85 -9.78 -3.09
C ALA A 20 -8.82 -10.74 -3.78
N ILE A 21 -8.71 -12.04 -3.49
CA ILE A 21 -9.56 -13.12 -3.96
C ILE A 21 -10.53 -13.43 -2.82
N PHE A 22 -11.74 -12.88 -2.87
CA PHE A 22 -12.69 -12.97 -1.77
C PHE A 22 -12.88 -14.44 -1.32
N PRO A 23 -13.00 -14.75 -0.01
CA PRO A 23 -13.00 -16.12 0.49
C PRO A 23 -14.04 -17.03 -0.17
N THR A 24 -15.18 -16.47 -0.60
CA THR A 24 -16.22 -17.21 -1.30
C THR A 24 -15.76 -17.72 -2.68
N VAL A 25 -14.94 -16.96 -3.41
CA VAL A 25 -14.36 -17.39 -4.69
C VAL A 25 -13.39 -18.54 -4.45
N PHE A 26 -12.61 -18.47 -3.38
CA PHE A 26 -11.70 -19.56 -3.01
C PHE A 26 -12.46 -20.85 -2.68
N VAL A 27 -13.55 -20.75 -1.90
CA VAL A 27 -14.44 -21.89 -1.62
C VAL A 27 -15.02 -22.45 -2.92
N LEU A 28 -15.54 -21.60 -3.81
CA LEU A 28 -16.07 -22.03 -5.10
C LEU A 28 -15.00 -22.71 -5.97
N MET A 29 -13.75 -22.22 -5.98
CA MET A 29 -12.65 -22.91 -6.67
C MET A 29 -12.37 -24.32 -6.14
N LEU A 30 -12.53 -24.57 -4.83
CA LEU A 30 -12.39 -25.92 -4.27
C LEU A 30 -13.49 -26.85 -4.81
N PHE A 31 -14.71 -26.35 -4.93
CA PHE A 31 -15.83 -27.10 -5.51
C PHE A 31 -15.68 -27.31 -7.03
N SER A 32 -14.85 -26.52 -7.73
CA SER A 32 -14.55 -26.71 -9.16
C SER A 32 -13.38 -27.66 -9.45
N TRP A 33 -12.69 -28.19 -8.43
CA TRP A 33 -11.44 -28.95 -8.56
C TRP A 33 -11.49 -30.10 -9.59
N LYS A 34 -12.56 -30.92 -9.58
CA LYS A 34 -12.70 -32.04 -10.53
C LYS A 34 -12.84 -31.58 -11.98
N GLU A 35 -13.48 -30.45 -12.22
CA GLU A 35 -13.67 -29.91 -13.57
C GLU A 35 -12.43 -29.18 -14.07
N LEU A 36 -11.69 -28.53 -13.16
CA LEU A 36 -10.36 -28.01 -13.46
C LEU A 36 -9.40 -29.14 -13.90
N GLY A 37 -9.48 -30.31 -13.26
CA GLY A 37 -8.72 -31.50 -13.66
C GLY A 37 -9.06 -31.97 -15.09
N ASN A 38 -10.33 -31.94 -15.47
CA ASN A 38 -10.76 -32.24 -16.84
C ASN A 38 -10.35 -31.14 -17.83
N ALA A 39 -10.40 -29.87 -17.42
CA ALA A 39 -9.99 -28.73 -18.22
C ALA A 39 -8.48 -28.77 -18.54
N TRP A 40 -7.65 -29.37 -17.68
CA TRP A 40 -6.22 -29.57 -17.91
C TRP A 40 -5.90 -30.30 -19.23
N LYS A 41 -6.80 -31.17 -19.69
CA LYS A 41 -6.65 -31.87 -20.97
C LYS A 41 -6.70 -30.90 -22.16
N LYS A 42 -7.35 -29.74 -22.03
CA LYS A 42 -7.50 -28.73 -23.08
C LYS A 42 -6.24 -27.84 -23.18
N PRO A 43 -5.63 -27.68 -24.38
CA PRO A 43 -4.46 -26.82 -24.56
C PRO A 43 -4.69 -25.35 -24.17
N SER A 44 -5.88 -24.82 -24.46
CA SER A 44 -6.26 -23.43 -24.12
C SER A 44 -6.25 -23.18 -22.61
N PHE A 45 -6.71 -24.14 -21.81
CA PHE A 45 -6.67 -24.05 -20.36
C PHE A 45 -5.24 -24.10 -19.81
N ARG A 46 -4.39 -24.96 -20.38
CA ARG A 46 -2.96 -25.01 -20.03
C ARG A 46 -2.26 -23.68 -20.30
N LEU A 47 -2.53 -23.05 -21.44
CA LEU A 47 -2.00 -21.73 -21.77
C LEU A 47 -2.47 -20.65 -20.79
N LEU A 48 -3.76 -20.66 -20.42
CA LEU A 48 -4.32 -19.75 -19.41
C LEU A 48 -3.60 -19.89 -18.06
N VAL A 49 -3.30 -21.12 -17.64
CA VAL A 49 -2.58 -21.38 -16.38
C VAL A 49 -1.13 -20.92 -16.46
N VAL A 50 -0.45 -21.12 -17.58
CA VAL A 50 0.90 -20.59 -17.79
C VAL A 50 0.89 -19.06 -17.70
N PHE A 51 -0.07 -18.39 -18.35
CA PHE A 51 -0.21 -16.94 -18.25
C PHE A 51 -0.44 -16.47 -16.81
N ALA A 52 -1.32 -17.15 -16.08
CA ALA A 52 -1.59 -16.90 -14.67
C ALA A 52 -0.34 -17.04 -13.79
N ALA A 53 0.45 -18.09 -14.03
CA ALA A 53 1.69 -18.35 -13.30
C ALA A 53 2.75 -17.28 -13.60
N CYS A 54 2.90 -16.87 -14.87
CA CYS A 54 3.79 -15.77 -15.26
C CYS A 54 3.35 -14.46 -14.61
N GLU A 55 2.05 -14.16 -14.63
CA GLU A 55 1.51 -12.97 -13.99
C GLU A 55 1.78 -13.00 -12.47
N LEU A 56 1.40 -14.08 -11.78
CA LEU A 56 1.69 -14.25 -10.36
C LEU A 56 3.18 -14.11 -10.08
N GLY A 57 4.04 -14.75 -10.86
CA GLY A 57 5.50 -14.63 -10.76
C GLY A 57 5.98 -13.18 -10.87
N SER A 58 5.45 -12.41 -11.82
CA SER A 58 5.77 -10.98 -11.94
C SER A 58 5.33 -10.17 -10.72
N ARG A 59 4.16 -10.46 -10.14
CA ARG A 59 3.66 -9.78 -8.94
C ARG A 59 4.45 -10.17 -7.69
N LEU A 60 4.80 -11.45 -7.54
CA LEU A 60 5.68 -11.93 -6.47
C LEU A 60 7.05 -11.26 -6.56
N PHE A 61 7.63 -11.17 -7.76
CA PHE A 61 8.89 -10.47 -7.98
C PHE A 61 8.79 -9.01 -7.51
N ILE A 62 7.75 -8.27 -7.94
CA ILE A 62 7.53 -6.88 -7.48
C ILE A 62 7.43 -6.79 -5.96
N PHE A 63 6.68 -7.70 -5.32
CA PHE A 63 6.53 -7.73 -3.86
C PHE A 63 7.83 -8.02 -3.12
N PHE A 64 8.57 -9.05 -3.53
CA PHE A 64 9.81 -9.47 -2.88
C PHE A 64 10.98 -8.50 -3.14
N MET A 65 10.90 -7.69 -4.20
CA MET A 65 11.83 -6.59 -4.45
C MET A 65 11.62 -5.38 -3.53
N GLY A 66 10.71 -5.45 -2.56
CA GLY A 66 10.50 -4.41 -1.56
C GLY A 66 9.74 -3.19 -2.09
N MET A 67 9.19 -3.25 -3.30
CA MET A 67 8.34 -2.20 -3.83
C MET A 67 7.01 -2.12 -3.07
N LEU A 68 6.39 -0.93 -3.07
CA LEU A 68 5.09 -0.69 -2.45
C LEU A 68 4.00 -1.50 -3.15
N PHE A 69 3.76 -2.71 -2.66
CA PHE A 69 2.82 -3.66 -3.25
C PHE A 69 1.40 -3.48 -2.69
N GLN A 70 0.47 -3.10 -3.57
CA GLN A 70 -0.95 -2.91 -3.25
C GLN A 70 -1.81 -4.09 -3.72
N GLY A 71 -2.93 -4.33 -3.04
CA GLY A 71 -3.87 -5.40 -3.38
C GLY A 71 -4.42 -5.32 -4.81
N ARG A 72 -4.57 -4.11 -5.36
CA ARG A 72 -5.03 -3.90 -6.76
C ARG A 72 -4.13 -4.55 -7.82
N TYR A 73 -2.85 -4.80 -7.52
CA TYR A 73 -1.96 -5.50 -8.45
C TYR A 73 -2.28 -6.99 -8.58
N LEU A 74 -3.14 -7.52 -7.71
CA LEU A 74 -3.64 -8.89 -7.75
C LEU A 74 -5.00 -8.97 -8.47
N TYR A 75 -5.51 -7.87 -9.03
CA TYR A 75 -6.87 -7.80 -9.56
C TYR A 75 -7.14 -8.77 -10.73
N SER A 76 -6.22 -8.85 -11.66
CA SER A 76 -6.24 -9.82 -12.77
C SER A 76 -6.26 -11.26 -12.28
N LEU A 77 -5.52 -11.58 -11.21
CA LEU A 77 -5.59 -12.88 -10.54
C LEU A 77 -6.94 -13.12 -9.87
N SER A 78 -7.58 -12.08 -9.31
CA SER A 78 -8.94 -12.16 -8.78
C SER A 78 -9.96 -12.44 -9.88
N ILE A 79 -9.86 -11.78 -11.05
CA ILE A 79 -10.72 -12.05 -12.20
C ILE A 79 -10.53 -13.49 -12.68
N LEU A 80 -9.29 -13.95 -12.77
CA LEU A 80 -9.00 -15.32 -13.16
C LEU A 80 -9.57 -16.33 -12.17
N ALA A 81 -9.37 -16.12 -10.87
CA ALA A 81 -9.92 -16.96 -9.81
C ALA A 81 -11.45 -17.02 -9.89
N CYS A 82 -12.09 -15.89 -10.19
CA CYS A 82 -13.52 -15.82 -10.45
C CYS A 82 -13.95 -16.70 -11.64
N ILE A 83 -13.26 -16.61 -12.79
CA ILE A 83 -13.54 -17.45 -13.96
C ILE A 83 -13.41 -18.94 -13.62
N LEU A 84 -12.36 -19.32 -12.90
CA LEU A 84 -12.10 -20.70 -12.48
C LEU A 84 -13.10 -21.22 -11.42
N ALA A 85 -13.69 -20.31 -10.64
CA ALA A 85 -14.69 -20.61 -9.62
C ALA A 85 -16.09 -20.87 -10.20
N GLY A 86 -16.38 -20.47 -11.44
CA GLY A 86 -17.73 -20.53 -12.03
C GLY A 86 -18.36 -21.93 -12.00
N ALA A 87 -17.57 -22.96 -12.32
CA ALA A 87 -18.01 -24.37 -12.27
C ALA A 87 -18.33 -24.85 -10.84
N GLY A 88 -17.67 -24.29 -9.84
CA GLY A 88 -17.82 -24.70 -8.44
C GLY A 88 -19.15 -24.27 -7.82
N PHE A 89 -19.82 -23.29 -8.41
CA PHE A 89 -21.14 -22.84 -7.93
C PHE A 89 -22.21 -23.90 -8.13
N PHE A 90 -22.25 -24.55 -9.30
CA PHE A 90 -23.21 -25.61 -9.57
C PHE A 90 -22.98 -26.82 -8.66
N ARG A 91 -21.71 -27.18 -8.44
CA ARG A 91 -21.31 -28.24 -7.50
C ARG A 91 -21.68 -27.94 -6.05
N LEU A 92 -21.49 -26.69 -5.62
CA LEU A 92 -21.89 -26.25 -4.29
C LEU A 92 -23.42 -26.31 -4.12
N ALA A 93 -24.17 -25.91 -5.15
CA ALA A 93 -25.64 -26.00 -5.14
C ALA A 93 -26.14 -27.45 -5.09
N GLU A 94 -25.51 -28.36 -5.84
CA GLU A 94 -25.79 -29.80 -5.76
C GLU A 94 -25.47 -30.38 -4.38
N PHE A 95 -24.32 -30.01 -3.81
CA PHE A 95 -23.89 -30.45 -2.49
C PHE A 95 -24.83 -29.96 -1.38
N ALA A 96 -25.30 -28.71 -1.47
CA ALA A 96 -26.18 -28.10 -0.47
C ALA A 96 -27.66 -28.48 -0.67
N GLY A 97 -28.06 -28.89 -1.87
CA GLY A 97 -29.44 -29.22 -2.24
C GLY A 97 -30.16 -30.20 -1.29
N PRO A 98 -29.53 -31.30 -0.84
CA PRO A 98 -30.11 -32.24 0.13
C PRO A 98 -30.42 -31.61 1.49
N TYR A 99 -29.64 -30.62 1.90
CA TYR A 99 -29.76 -29.94 3.19
C TYR A 99 -30.71 -28.74 3.13
N LEU A 100 -30.83 -28.11 1.96
CA LEU A 100 -31.66 -26.92 1.70
C LEU A 100 -33.07 -27.27 1.20
N LYS A 101 -33.64 -28.40 1.66
CA LYS A 101 -34.95 -28.97 1.27
C LYS A 101 -35.90 -27.90 0.72
N LYS A 102 -36.02 -27.83 -0.62
CA LYS A 102 -36.91 -26.99 -1.47
C LYS A 102 -36.30 -25.86 -2.30
N ILE A 103 -35.00 -25.54 -2.22
CA ILE A 103 -34.44 -24.48 -3.09
C ILE A 103 -33.99 -25.07 -4.43
N ARG A 104 -34.87 -25.10 -5.44
CA ARG A 104 -34.48 -25.26 -6.85
C ARG A 104 -34.17 -23.89 -7.42
N LEU A 105 -32.89 -23.51 -7.42
CA LEU A 105 -32.44 -22.28 -8.08
C LEU A 105 -32.49 -22.48 -9.61
N PRO A 106 -33.30 -21.71 -10.36
CA PRO A 106 -33.24 -21.74 -11.81
C PRO A 106 -31.86 -21.26 -12.27
N ILE A 107 -31.40 -21.76 -13.42
CA ILE A 107 -30.08 -21.44 -13.99
C ILE A 107 -29.88 -19.91 -14.13
N SER A 108 -30.96 -19.17 -14.43
CA SER A 108 -30.96 -17.70 -14.49
C SER A 108 -30.64 -17.04 -13.14
N ALA A 109 -31.16 -17.58 -12.03
CA ALA A 109 -30.87 -17.07 -10.69
C ALA A 109 -29.45 -17.44 -10.24
N ALA A 110 -28.98 -18.65 -10.59
CA ALA A 110 -27.58 -19.07 -10.37
C ALA A 110 -26.59 -18.17 -11.11
N ALA A 111 -26.87 -17.87 -12.39
CA ALA A 111 -26.07 -16.96 -13.20
C ALA A 111 -26.07 -15.54 -12.62
N LEU A 112 -27.23 -15.05 -12.15
CA LEU A 112 -27.33 -13.74 -11.50
C LEU A 112 -26.50 -13.68 -10.21
N ILE A 113 -26.57 -14.70 -9.35
CA ILE A 113 -25.77 -14.76 -8.11
C ILE A 113 -24.27 -14.78 -8.44
N LEU A 114 -23.86 -15.54 -9.44
CA LEU A 114 -22.48 -15.54 -9.92
C LEU A 114 -22.05 -14.17 -10.42
N ILE A 115 -22.89 -13.50 -11.21
CA ILE A 115 -22.64 -12.12 -11.68
C ILE A 115 -22.50 -11.17 -10.49
N VAL A 116 -23.35 -11.27 -9.46
CA VAL A 116 -23.23 -10.42 -8.26
C VAL A 116 -21.95 -10.73 -7.49
N VAL A 117 -21.61 -12.02 -7.28
CA VAL A 117 -20.35 -12.41 -6.60
C VAL A 117 -19.14 -11.92 -7.39
N PHE A 118 -19.17 -11.99 -8.72
CA PHE A 118 -18.14 -11.47 -9.60
C PHE A 118 -18.09 -9.95 -9.59
N ALA A 119 -19.22 -9.25 -9.64
CA ALA A 119 -19.30 -7.80 -9.61
C ALA A 119 -18.84 -7.24 -8.26
N VAL A 120 -19.13 -7.91 -7.14
CA VAL A 120 -18.64 -7.54 -5.81
C VAL A 120 -17.14 -7.79 -5.68
N ASN A 121 -16.61 -8.89 -6.24
CA ASN A 121 -15.17 -9.15 -6.30
C ASN A 121 -14.44 -8.15 -7.19
N ALA A 122 -14.96 -7.93 -8.39
CA ALA A 122 -14.48 -6.97 -9.36
C ALA A 122 -14.49 -5.56 -8.74
N GLY A 123 -15.62 -5.21 -8.13
CA GLY A 123 -15.83 -3.98 -7.38
C GLY A 123 -14.79 -3.78 -6.28
N LYS A 124 -14.45 -4.79 -5.47
CA LYS A 124 -13.39 -4.65 -4.44
C LYS A 124 -11.99 -4.37 -5.01
N GLY A 125 -11.70 -4.86 -6.22
CA GLY A 125 -10.45 -4.57 -6.89
C GLY A 125 -10.44 -3.22 -7.61
N LEU A 126 -11.61 -2.72 -8.00
CA LEU A 126 -11.83 -1.42 -8.63
C LEU A 126 -12.03 -0.28 -7.61
N TYR A 127 -12.60 -0.59 -6.45
CA TYR A 127 -12.61 0.32 -5.31
C TYR A 127 -11.17 0.55 -4.92
N SER A 128 -10.74 1.82 -4.96
CA SER A 128 -9.57 2.20 -4.21
C SER A 128 -9.82 1.71 -2.78
N VAL A 129 -8.94 0.85 -2.27
CA VAL A 129 -8.78 0.71 -0.82
C VAL A 129 -8.77 2.15 -0.33
N ASN A 130 -9.85 2.60 0.34
CA ASN A 130 -10.08 3.99 0.75
C ASN A 130 -8.73 4.66 0.89
N ASP A 131 -8.34 5.44 -0.14
CA ASP A 131 -6.97 5.93 -0.18
C ASP A 131 -6.79 6.67 1.12
N LYS A 132 -5.83 6.18 1.94
CA LYS A 132 -5.66 6.61 3.33
C LYS A 132 -5.87 8.10 3.39
N LYS A 133 -6.72 8.59 4.30
CA LYS A 133 -7.25 9.97 4.27
C LYS A 133 -6.19 11.06 3.98
N TYR A 134 -4.96 10.83 4.44
CA TYR A 134 -3.80 11.69 4.20
C TYR A 134 -3.37 11.85 2.74
N LEU A 135 -3.66 10.88 1.86
CA LEU A 135 -3.38 10.94 0.42
C LEU A 135 -4.27 11.92 -0.33
N GLN A 136 -5.39 12.32 0.28
CA GLN A 136 -6.24 13.40 -0.23
C GLN A 136 -5.79 14.74 0.38
N ILE A 137 -5.62 14.77 1.70
CA ILE A 137 -5.33 15.99 2.45
C ILE A 137 -3.94 16.56 2.13
N ILE A 138 -2.88 15.75 2.15
CA ILE A 138 -1.50 16.24 2.01
C ILE A 138 -1.26 16.87 0.63
N PRO A 139 -1.63 16.23 -0.50
CA PRO A 139 -1.45 16.85 -1.81
C PRO A 139 -2.20 18.17 -1.98
N GLU A 140 -3.39 18.30 -1.40
CA GLU A 140 -4.15 19.54 -1.39
C GLU A 140 -3.43 20.63 -0.58
N LEU A 141 -2.97 20.31 0.64
CA LEU A 141 -2.18 21.24 1.46
C LEU A 141 -0.92 21.71 0.74
N VAL A 142 -0.19 20.79 0.10
CA VAL A 142 1.02 21.12 -0.65
C VAL A 142 0.70 22.03 -1.82
N LYS A 143 -0.34 21.74 -2.62
CA LYS A 143 -0.74 22.57 -3.76
C LYS A 143 -1.20 23.97 -3.36
N MET A 144 -1.91 24.09 -2.23
CA MET A 144 -2.43 25.38 -1.75
C MET A 144 -1.33 26.28 -1.17
N ASN A 145 -0.29 25.71 -0.55
CA ASN A 145 0.70 26.48 0.19
C ASN A 145 2.06 26.59 -0.52
N CYS A 146 2.33 25.77 -1.55
CA CYS A 146 3.61 25.81 -2.26
C CYS A 146 3.69 27.07 -3.13
N PRO A 147 4.82 27.81 -3.12
CA PRO A 147 5.02 28.95 -4.00
C PRO A 147 4.81 28.59 -5.48
N PRO A 148 4.14 29.46 -6.27
CA PRO A 148 3.95 29.24 -7.70
C PRO A 148 5.29 29.00 -8.43
N GLY A 149 5.34 27.98 -9.28
CA GLY A 149 6.55 27.63 -10.05
C GLY A 149 7.62 26.85 -9.29
N ALA A 150 7.52 26.72 -7.97
CA ALA A 150 8.45 25.88 -7.19
C ALA A 150 8.05 24.41 -7.23
N ARG A 151 9.04 23.51 -7.29
CA ARG A 151 8.80 22.07 -7.12
C ARG A 151 8.71 21.74 -5.62
N PRO A 152 7.59 21.20 -5.12
CA PRO A 152 7.47 20.88 -3.70
C PRO A 152 8.40 19.72 -3.31
N VAL A 153 8.90 19.77 -2.09
CA VAL A 153 9.65 18.68 -1.45
C VAL A 153 8.90 18.27 -0.19
N ILE A 154 8.61 16.97 -0.04
CA ILE A 154 7.93 16.39 1.11
C ILE A 154 8.92 15.52 1.87
N VAL A 155 9.23 15.88 3.11
CA VAL A 155 9.97 15.04 4.06
C VAL A 155 8.96 14.43 5.02
N THR A 156 8.88 13.09 5.09
CA THR A 156 7.77 12.44 5.78
C THR A 156 8.11 11.14 6.50
N GLU A 157 7.54 10.92 7.67
CA GLU A 157 7.51 9.61 8.34
C GLU A 157 6.55 8.60 7.69
N LEU A 158 5.67 9.06 6.79
CA LEU A 158 4.73 8.20 6.10
C LEU A 158 5.46 7.51 4.94
N ASN A 159 5.70 6.21 5.07
CA ASN A 159 6.23 5.39 3.98
C ASN A 159 5.17 5.14 2.88
N ASP A 160 4.81 6.20 2.14
CA ASP A 160 3.84 6.18 1.03
C ASP A 160 4.20 7.21 -0.05
N VAL A 161 5.02 6.80 -1.02
CA VAL A 161 5.55 7.66 -2.10
C VAL A 161 4.48 8.25 -3.02
N ARG A 162 3.24 7.71 -2.98
CA ARG A 162 2.12 8.22 -3.79
C ARG A 162 1.74 9.65 -3.45
N MET A 163 2.04 10.11 -2.22
CA MET A 163 1.88 11.52 -1.87
C MET A 163 2.68 12.41 -2.82
N GLY A 164 3.90 12.03 -3.17
CA GLY A 164 4.73 12.72 -4.16
C GLY A 164 4.10 12.77 -5.53
N TYR A 165 3.53 11.65 -5.98
CA TYR A 165 2.82 11.59 -7.26
C TYR A 165 1.63 12.55 -7.30
N TYR A 166 0.74 12.51 -6.31
CA TYR A 166 -0.46 13.36 -6.28
C TYR A 166 -0.15 14.85 -6.05
N ALA A 167 0.92 15.14 -5.30
CA ALA A 167 1.38 16.50 -5.03
C ALA A 167 2.34 17.05 -6.09
N LYS A 168 2.76 16.23 -7.07
CA LYS A 168 3.88 16.54 -7.99
C LYS A 168 5.17 16.94 -7.25
N ALA A 169 5.41 16.31 -6.11
CA ALA A 169 6.49 16.62 -5.19
C ALA A 169 7.61 15.57 -5.23
N GLU A 170 8.83 16.00 -4.90
CA GLU A 170 9.88 15.06 -4.49
C GLU A 170 9.59 14.57 -3.06
N VAL A 171 9.77 13.28 -2.79
CA VAL A 171 9.50 12.69 -1.47
C VAL A 171 10.78 12.15 -0.88
N MET A 172 11.04 12.49 0.38
CA MET A 172 12.07 11.91 1.21
C MET A 172 11.42 11.32 2.46
N ILE A 173 11.94 10.19 2.92
CA ILE A 173 11.43 9.51 4.10
C ILE A 173 12.27 9.91 5.30
N LEU A 174 11.59 10.34 6.36
CA LEU A 174 12.14 10.62 7.68
C LEU A 174 11.89 9.43 8.59
N THR A 175 12.88 9.01 9.35
CA THR A 175 12.77 7.91 10.32
C THR A 175 13.41 8.34 11.63
N PHE A 176 12.63 8.34 12.71
CA PHE A 176 13.10 8.63 14.06
C PHE A 176 13.58 7.35 14.76
N ALA A 177 14.52 7.51 15.70
CA ALA A 177 14.94 6.43 16.59
C ALA A 177 13.75 5.87 17.37
N GLY A 178 13.76 4.55 17.59
CA GLY A 178 12.65 3.85 18.25
C GLY A 178 11.38 3.72 17.39
N ARG A 179 11.33 4.35 16.20
CA ARG A 179 10.23 4.21 15.23
C ARG A 179 10.77 3.61 13.91
N PRO A 180 11.27 2.35 13.94
CA PRO A 180 11.91 1.76 12.77
C PRO A 180 10.93 1.64 11.59
N ASP A 181 11.38 2.06 10.41
CA ASP A 181 10.73 1.73 9.15
C ASP A 181 11.16 0.33 8.71
N LYS A 182 10.36 -0.32 7.86
CA LYS A 182 10.70 -1.65 7.31
C LYS A 182 12.03 -1.66 6.57
N ASN A 183 12.43 -0.52 6.00
CA ASN A 183 13.62 -0.40 5.18
C ASN A 183 14.82 0.17 5.95
N VAL A 184 14.58 0.89 7.06
CA VAL A 184 15.63 1.57 7.82
C VAL A 184 15.36 1.46 9.33
N SER A 185 16.31 0.86 10.06
CA SER A 185 16.32 0.84 11.52
C SER A 185 17.30 1.89 12.05
N VAL A 186 16.79 2.85 12.80
CA VAL A 186 17.57 3.91 13.43
C VAL A 186 17.70 3.61 14.91
N LYS A 187 18.93 3.34 15.38
CA LYS A 187 19.21 3.05 16.80
C LYS A 187 19.16 4.30 17.68
N LYS A 188 19.63 5.44 17.15
CA LYS A 188 19.69 6.74 17.83
C LYS A 188 19.47 7.87 16.83
N GLY A 189 18.82 8.95 17.27
CA GLY A 189 18.61 10.14 16.46
C GLY A 189 17.52 10.02 15.41
N TRP A 190 17.82 10.51 14.20
CA TRP A 190 16.93 10.52 13.06
C TRP A 190 17.70 10.30 11.76
N TYR A 191 16.94 10.00 10.70
CA TYR A 191 17.49 9.66 9.40
C TYR A 191 16.55 10.13 8.28
N ILE A 192 17.05 10.90 7.31
CA ILE A 192 16.34 11.25 6.08
C ILE A 192 16.96 10.51 4.92
N TRP A 193 16.15 9.87 4.08
CA TRP A 193 16.60 9.15 2.91
C TRP A 193 15.63 9.32 1.74
N LYS A 194 16.17 9.25 0.51
CA LYS A 194 15.32 9.25 -0.68
C LYS A 194 14.87 7.81 -0.96
N PRO A 195 13.57 7.55 -1.11
CA PRO A 195 13.11 6.26 -1.58
C PRO A 195 13.61 6.06 -3.02
N GLU A 196 14.53 5.12 -3.21
CA GLU A 196 15.05 4.83 -4.55
C GLU A 196 13.93 4.36 -5.47
N SER A 197 13.93 4.90 -6.70
CA SER A 197 12.92 4.63 -7.72
C SER A 197 13.22 3.39 -8.58
N ARG A 198 14.27 2.62 -8.29
CA ARG A 198 14.64 1.42 -9.07
C ARG A 198 15.24 0.27 -8.25
N PRO A 199 15.08 -0.98 -8.73
CA PRO A 199 15.45 -2.17 -7.99
C PRO A 199 16.93 -2.53 -8.20
N VAL A 200 17.43 -3.38 -7.30
CA VAL A 200 18.76 -4.00 -7.25
C VAL A 200 19.73 -3.26 -6.33
N GLU A 201 19.69 -3.67 -5.07
CA GLU A 201 20.82 -3.62 -4.11
C GLU A 201 21.50 -2.27 -3.86
N LYS A 202 20.73 -1.21 -3.68
CA LYS A 202 21.22 -0.10 -2.88
C LYS A 202 20.42 -0.02 -1.60
N LYS A 203 21.12 -0.25 -0.48
CA LYS A 203 20.63 0.21 0.83
C LYS A 203 20.28 1.69 0.65
N ALA A 204 19.08 2.09 1.08
CA ALA A 204 18.69 3.49 1.11
C ALA A 204 19.87 4.32 1.65
N LEU A 205 20.45 5.16 0.80
CA LEU A 205 21.54 6.02 1.24
C LEU A 205 20.93 7.19 2.02
N PRO A 206 21.51 7.55 3.18
CA PRO A 206 21.06 8.71 3.91
C PRO A 206 21.24 9.92 3.02
N ALA A 207 20.19 10.72 2.88
CA ALA A 207 20.36 12.12 2.53
C ALA A 207 20.89 12.91 3.74
N ALA A 208 20.52 12.50 4.96
CA ALA A 208 21.07 13.03 6.21
C ALA A 208 20.85 12.07 7.41
N LYS A 209 21.74 12.12 8.41
CA LYS A 209 21.65 11.38 9.67
C LYS A 209 22.28 12.20 10.80
N SER A 210 21.63 12.26 11.96
CA SER A 210 22.24 12.78 13.19
C SER A 210 21.55 12.23 14.44
N GLU A 211 22.22 12.31 15.59
CA GLU A 211 21.65 12.11 16.92
C GLU A 211 21.02 13.39 17.49
N GLU A 212 21.37 14.55 16.94
CA GLU A 212 20.95 15.86 17.41
C GLU A 212 19.79 16.43 16.57
N ILE A 213 18.80 17.04 17.24
CA ILE A 213 17.64 17.62 16.55
C ILE A 213 18.00 18.92 15.80
N GLY A 214 19.03 19.66 16.24
CA GLY A 214 19.52 20.85 15.54
C GLY A 214 20.00 20.55 14.12
N ASP A 215 20.63 19.39 13.94
CA ASP A 215 21.05 18.92 12.61
C ASP A 215 19.86 18.58 11.71
N LEU A 216 18.70 18.23 12.28
CA LEU A 216 17.48 18.03 11.49
C LEU A 216 17.04 19.35 10.87
N CYS A 217 17.07 20.46 11.63
CA CYS A 217 16.79 21.79 11.09
C CYS A 217 17.75 22.15 9.96
N GLN A 218 19.05 21.89 10.17
CA GLN A 218 20.05 22.16 9.16
C GLN A 218 19.84 21.30 7.91
N ALA A 219 19.55 20.01 8.07
CA ALA A 219 19.25 19.12 6.96
C ALA A 219 17.98 19.53 6.20
N LEU A 220 16.90 19.87 6.91
CA LEU A 220 15.66 20.37 6.32
C LEU A 220 15.93 21.63 5.48
N SER A 221 16.69 22.60 5.99
CA SER A 221 17.04 23.81 5.25
C SER A 221 17.82 23.55 3.94
N ARG A 222 18.56 22.44 3.84
CA ARG A 222 19.25 22.02 2.60
C ARG A 222 18.30 21.46 1.54
N PHE A 223 17.13 20.98 1.93
CA PHE A 223 16.16 20.38 1.00
C PHE A 223 15.21 21.40 0.38
N GLY A 224 15.05 22.58 0.99
CA GLY A 224 14.25 23.67 0.44
C GLY A 224 13.90 24.72 1.49
N GLY A 225 13.36 25.83 1.01
CA GLY A 225 12.75 26.87 1.84
C GLY A 225 11.24 26.68 1.91
N GLU A 226 10.48 27.67 1.47
CA GLU A 226 9.01 27.65 1.51
C GLU A 226 8.36 26.53 0.66
N ASN A 227 9.12 25.85 -0.21
CA ASN A 227 8.66 24.69 -0.97
C ASN A 227 8.82 23.35 -0.22
N LEU A 228 9.37 23.37 0.99
CA LEU A 228 9.56 22.19 1.84
C LEU A 228 8.38 21.97 2.79
N PHE A 229 7.86 20.75 2.76
CA PHE A 229 6.77 20.29 3.62
C PHE A 229 7.25 19.13 4.49
N VAL A 230 6.98 19.20 5.78
CA VAL A 230 7.36 18.16 6.75
C VAL A 230 6.09 17.50 7.28
N ILE A 231 5.99 16.18 7.18
CA ILE A 231 4.81 15.40 7.57
C ILE A 231 5.21 14.30 8.56
N VAL A 232 4.79 14.43 9.82
CA VAL A 232 5.19 13.55 10.93
C VAL A 232 4.00 12.85 11.58
N ARG A 233 4.21 11.66 12.15
CA ARG A 233 3.18 10.86 12.83
C ARG A 233 3.14 11.17 14.32
N MET A 234 2.82 12.41 14.66
CA MET A 234 2.73 12.90 16.03
C MET A 234 1.82 14.13 16.10
N GLU A 235 1.39 14.48 17.31
CA GLU A 235 0.70 15.74 17.56
C GLU A 235 1.65 16.93 17.37
N ASP A 236 1.08 18.12 17.20
CA ASP A 236 1.88 19.35 17.01
C ASP A 236 2.78 19.65 18.20
N GLN A 237 2.23 19.55 19.41
CA GLN A 237 2.98 19.81 20.64
C GLN A 237 4.12 18.81 20.84
N GLU A 238 3.89 17.52 20.60
CA GLU A 238 4.92 16.48 20.71
C GLU A 238 6.12 16.79 19.80
N PHE A 239 5.85 17.25 18.58
CA PHE A 239 6.94 17.60 17.65
C PHE A 239 7.70 18.84 18.11
N LYS A 240 7.01 19.88 18.60
CA LYS A 240 7.65 21.09 19.14
C LYS A 240 8.51 20.78 20.37
N ASP A 241 8.00 19.92 21.26
CA ASP A 241 8.72 19.50 22.47
C ASP A 241 10.04 18.80 22.13
N MET A 242 10.11 18.05 21.03
CA MET A 242 11.36 17.45 20.56
C MET A 242 12.42 18.49 20.19
N PHE A 243 12.04 19.61 19.60
CA PHE A 243 12.98 20.69 19.24
C PHE A 243 13.39 21.47 20.48
N ALA A 244 12.44 21.76 21.36
CA ALA A 244 12.71 22.41 22.64
C ALA A 244 13.68 21.60 23.51
N ALA A 245 13.44 20.29 23.64
CA ALA A 245 14.30 19.39 24.42
C ALA A 245 15.72 19.29 23.86
N GLY A 246 15.90 19.39 22.54
CA GLY A 246 17.21 19.39 21.90
C GLY A 246 17.79 20.79 21.66
N GLY A 247 17.22 21.84 22.24
CA GLY A 247 17.74 23.21 22.15
C GLY A 247 17.77 23.80 20.74
N ALA A 248 16.91 23.33 19.83
CA ALA A 248 16.88 23.77 18.45
C ALA A 248 15.68 24.67 18.15
N GLU A 249 15.87 25.63 17.26
CA GLU A 249 14.82 26.53 16.80
C GLU A 249 13.80 25.81 15.89
N PHE A 250 12.51 25.93 16.22
CA PHE A 250 11.42 25.32 15.45
C PHE A 250 10.99 26.21 14.28
N ASN A 251 11.68 26.09 13.15
CA ASN A 251 11.47 26.92 11.95
C ASN A 251 10.39 26.38 10.98
N LEU A 252 9.31 25.83 11.53
CA LEU A 252 8.25 25.18 10.76
C LEU A 252 6.89 25.79 11.10
N LYS A 253 6.17 26.26 10.09
CA LYS A 253 4.78 26.71 10.21
C LYS A 253 3.87 25.50 10.20
N HIS A 254 3.11 25.31 11.27
CA HIS A 254 2.05 24.29 11.31
C HIS A 254 0.94 24.64 10.32
N LEU A 255 0.56 23.67 9.49
CA LEU A 255 -0.53 23.82 8.52
C LEU A 255 -1.81 23.16 9.03
N LYS A 256 -1.70 21.90 9.48
CA LYS A 256 -2.85 21.10 9.89
C LYS A 256 -2.43 19.86 10.66
N THR A 257 -3.21 19.49 11.68
CA THR A 257 -3.19 18.14 12.26
C THR A 257 -4.48 17.41 11.89
N PHE A 258 -4.35 16.17 11.48
CA PHE A 258 -5.47 15.29 11.19
C PHE A 258 -5.17 13.86 11.64
N LYS A 259 -6.21 13.04 11.73
CA LYS A 259 -6.07 11.64 12.14
C LYS A 259 -6.06 10.70 10.94
N ASP A 260 -5.18 9.71 10.99
CA ASP A 260 -5.19 8.59 10.05
C ASP A 260 -6.39 7.65 10.31
N ASP A 261 -6.54 6.63 9.48
CA ASP A 261 -7.65 5.66 9.60
C ASP A 261 -7.61 4.88 10.93
N LYS A 262 -6.46 4.85 11.62
CA LYS A 262 -6.25 4.25 12.94
C LYS A 262 -6.34 5.27 14.08
N ARG A 263 -6.86 6.47 13.80
CA ARG A 263 -6.97 7.60 14.74
C ARG A 263 -5.62 8.14 15.24
N LYS A 264 -4.50 7.78 14.61
CA LYS A 264 -3.18 8.31 14.95
C LYS A 264 -3.02 9.71 14.35
N PRO A 265 -2.43 10.66 15.10
CA PRO A 265 -2.23 12.01 14.60
C PRO A 265 -1.15 12.04 13.52
N ILE A 266 -1.40 12.89 12.53
CA ILE A 266 -0.46 13.28 11.48
C ILE A 266 -0.49 14.81 11.45
N SER A 267 0.66 15.41 11.67
CA SER A 267 0.84 16.86 11.64
C SER A 267 1.65 17.25 10.40
N ALA A 268 1.15 18.23 9.67
CA ALA A 268 1.73 18.75 8.45
C ALA A 268 2.26 20.17 8.67
N TYR A 269 3.48 20.42 8.20
CA TYR A 269 4.18 21.68 8.35
C TYR A 269 4.76 22.16 7.02
N GLN A 270 5.00 23.46 6.93
CA GLN A 270 5.75 24.11 5.87
C GLN A 270 6.98 24.80 6.48
N ALA A 271 8.14 24.69 5.85
CA ALA A 271 9.30 25.43 6.32
C ALA A 271 9.12 26.94 6.09
N VAL A 272 9.54 27.72 7.08
CA VAL A 272 9.47 29.19 7.01
C VAL A 272 10.78 29.71 6.43
N ARG A 273 10.70 30.72 5.55
CA ARG A 273 11.89 31.40 5.06
C ARG A 273 12.57 32.12 6.22
N LYS A 274 13.83 31.76 6.52
CA LYS A 274 14.66 32.60 7.37
C LYS A 274 14.89 33.93 6.65
N GLN A 275 14.43 35.01 7.26
CA GLN A 275 14.76 36.37 6.84
C GLN A 275 16.23 36.67 7.13
#